data_AF-A0A7R9X0M4-F1
#
_entry.id   AF-A0A7R9X0M4-F1
#
_cell.length_a   1.000
_cell.length_b   1.000
_cell.length_c   1.000
_cell.angle_alpha   90.00
_cell.angle_beta   90.00
_cell.angle_gamma   90.00
#
_symmetry.space_group_name_H-M   'P 1'
#
loop_
_entity.id
_entity.type
_entity.pdbx_description
1 polymer ?
#
loop_
_entity_poly.entity_id
_entity_poly.type
_entity_poly.pdbx_seq_one_letter_code
_entity_poly.pdbx_strand_id
1 'polypeptide(L)'
;ALIVFSAAAVVAGVDYLGPSDGTSSSAVENDDGAHSDGEVADVHWTNHIPMMLCLLGYFSCNMAGLVEFFCCTTQYTGTHKDFKVPVNIEFMLHRFGEWVMLMLGESVLALLIVEQSSGLRYYVTFFAGILSVTLFQYLFFRSQPFEADDHALRRSPGAGFSYLWAVKLYSASLI
;
A
#
# COMPACT_ATOMS: atom_id res chain seq x y z
N ALA A 1 -5.08 -14.91 -3.17
CA ALA A 1 -4.39 -13.79 -2.52
C ALA A 1 -3.43 -14.28 -1.42
N LEU A 2 -3.92 -14.87 -0.32
CA LEU A 2 -3.07 -15.36 0.79
C LEU A 2 -1.91 -16.26 0.35
N ILE A 3 -2.18 -17.27 -0.49
CA ILE A 3 -1.14 -18.19 -1.00
C ILE A 3 -0.05 -17.44 -1.78
N VAL A 4 -0.43 -16.40 -2.55
CA VAL A 4 0.52 -15.59 -3.34
C VAL A 4 1.38 -14.72 -2.42
N PHE A 5 0.80 -14.12 -1.39
CA PHE A 5 1.55 -13.36 -0.39
C PHE A 5 2.47 -14.25 0.45
N SER A 6 2.01 -15.45 0.83
CA SER A 6 2.85 -16.44 1.51
C SER A 6 4.01 -16.89 0.63
N ALA A 7 3.77 -17.13 -0.66
CA ALA A 7 4.84 -17.47 -1.60
C ALA A 7 5.83 -16.30 -1.77
N ALA A 8 5.36 -15.05 -1.88
CA ALA A 8 6.22 -13.86 -1.94
C ALA A 8 7.09 -13.73 -0.69
N ALA A 9 6.53 -13.93 0.50
CA ALA A 9 7.25 -13.88 1.77
C ALA A 9 8.30 -14.99 1.89
N VAL A 10 8.00 -16.21 1.43
CA VAL A 10 8.95 -17.33 1.41
C VAL A 10 10.09 -17.05 0.43
N VAL A 11 9.79 -16.56 -0.78
CA VAL A 11 10.82 -16.22 -1.78
C VAL A 11 11.73 -15.10 -1.26
N ALA A 12 11.16 -14.03 -0.69
CA ALA A 12 11.94 -12.96 -0.08
C ALA A 12 12.80 -13.47 1.10
N GLY A 13 12.26 -14.38 1.91
CA GLY A 13 12.99 -14.98 3.03
C GLY A 13 14.15 -15.88 2.58
N VAL A 14 13.96 -16.65 1.51
CA VAL A 14 15.03 -17.49 0.92
C VAL A 14 16.12 -16.63 0.29
N ASP A 15 15.77 -15.54 -0.38
CA ASP A 15 16.74 -14.62 -0.97
C ASP A 15 17.55 -13.88 0.11
N TYR A 16 16.90 -13.50 1.22
CA TYR A 16 17.56 -12.88 2.37
C TYR A 16 18.48 -13.84 3.15
N LEU A 17 18.09 -15.10 3.31
CA LEU A 17 18.84 -16.12 4.04
C LEU A 17 19.78 -16.95 3.16
N GLY A 18 19.71 -16.76 1.84
CA GLY A 18 20.58 -17.41 0.88
C GLY A 18 22.04 -17.11 1.22
N PRO A 19 22.98 -18.05 0.96
CA PRO A 19 24.39 -17.80 1.16
C PRO A 19 24.75 -16.50 0.45
N SER A 20 25.15 -15.49 1.21
CA SER A 20 25.78 -14.31 0.64
C SER A 20 27.07 -14.81 0.01
N ASP A 21 27.04 -15.21 -1.26
CA ASP A 21 28.26 -15.50 -2.02
C ASP A 21 29.02 -14.18 -2.08
N GLY A 22 29.90 -14.03 -1.08
CA GLY A 22 30.66 -12.84 -0.78
C GLY A 22 31.54 -12.48 -1.96
N THR A 23 31.01 -11.67 -2.87
CA THR A 23 31.76 -11.17 -4.01
C THR A 23 31.61 -9.67 -4.09
N SER A 24 32.23 -8.99 -3.13
CA SER A 24 32.92 -7.68 -3.25
C SER A 24 33.23 -7.19 -1.83
N SER A 25 34.45 -6.86 -1.41
CA SER A 25 35.67 -6.53 -2.15
C SER A 25 36.83 -6.46 -1.14
N SER A 26 38.01 -6.99 -1.45
CA SER A 26 39.29 -6.24 -1.39
C SER A 26 40.53 -7.10 -1.68
N ALA A 27 41.27 -6.64 -2.70
CA ALA A 27 42.72 -6.70 -2.90
C ALA A 27 43.35 -7.83 -3.75
N VAL A 28 44.24 -7.36 -4.63
CA VAL A 28 45.31 -8.03 -5.41
C VAL A 28 44.83 -8.58 -6.76
N GLU A 29 45.46 -8.40 -7.93
CA GLU A 29 46.49 -7.55 -8.55
C GLU A 29 46.55 -8.07 -10.01
N ASN A 30 46.78 -7.20 -11.00
CA ASN A 30 47.15 -7.44 -12.43
C ASN A 30 46.92 -8.84 -13.07
N ASP A 31 46.20 -8.90 -14.20
CA ASP A 31 46.77 -9.43 -15.46
C ASP A 31 45.88 -9.13 -16.68
N ASP A 32 46.52 -9.02 -17.84
CA ASP A 32 46.00 -8.61 -19.13
C ASP A 32 45.14 -9.67 -19.84
N GLY A 33 44.16 -9.19 -20.62
CA GLY A 33 43.76 -9.80 -21.89
C GLY A 33 42.72 -10.93 -21.88
N ALA A 34 41.48 -10.60 -22.26
CA ALA A 34 40.77 -11.24 -23.38
C ALA A 34 39.33 -10.70 -23.46
N HIS A 35 38.95 -10.24 -24.65
CA HIS A 35 37.56 -10.00 -25.04
C HIS A 35 36.73 -11.28 -24.84
N SER A 36 35.82 -11.26 -23.87
CA SER A 36 34.62 -12.08 -23.91
C SER A 36 33.41 -11.18 -23.71
N ASP A 37 32.87 -10.70 -24.83
CA ASP A 37 31.55 -10.09 -24.91
C ASP A 37 30.53 -11.22 -24.64
N GLY A 38 30.25 -11.47 -23.37
CA GLY A 38 29.29 -12.47 -22.90
C GLY A 38 28.39 -11.87 -21.85
N GLU A 39 27.17 -11.53 -22.25
CA GLU A 39 25.95 -11.43 -21.44
C GLU A 39 26.12 -11.30 -19.91
N VAL A 40 26.34 -10.08 -19.43
CA VAL A 40 26.17 -9.74 -17.99
C VAL A 40 25.00 -8.75 -17.85
N ALA A 41 23.81 -9.17 -18.30
CA ALA A 41 22.57 -8.39 -18.20
C ALA A 41 21.44 -9.10 -17.41
N ASP A 42 21.66 -10.34 -16.97
CA ASP A 42 20.56 -11.20 -16.47
C ASP A 42 20.37 -11.25 -14.94
N VAL A 43 21.29 -10.69 -14.14
CA VAL A 43 21.26 -10.84 -12.66
C VAL A 43 20.44 -9.75 -11.94
N HIS A 44 20.00 -8.68 -12.63
CA HIS A 44 19.26 -7.60 -11.98
C HIS A 44 17.76 -7.92 -11.77
N TRP A 45 17.17 -8.84 -12.54
CA TRP A 45 15.73 -9.09 -12.52
C TRP A 45 15.25 -9.95 -11.34
N THR A 46 16.13 -10.78 -10.77
CA THR A 46 15.77 -11.70 -9.68
C THR A 46 15.42 -10.98 -8.38
N ASN A 47 16.06 -9.85 -8.10
CA ASN A 47 15.83 -9.08 -6.88
C ASN A 47 14.43 -8.42 -6.83
N HIS A 48 13.75 -8.30 -7.97
CA HIS A 48 12.42 -7.69 -8.05
C HIS A 48 11.27 -8.70 -7.98
N ILE A 49 11.57 -10.01 -8.00
CA ILE A 49 10.59 -11.09 -7.94
C ILE A 49 9.63 -10.98 -6.73
N PRO A 50 10.10 -10.77 -5.48
CA PRO A 50 9.18 -10.67 -4.35
C PRO A 50 8.27 -9.44 -4.44
N MET A 51 8.77 -8.33 -4.96
CA MET A 51 7.99 -7.10 -5.17
C MET A 51 6.90 -7.32 -6.24
N MET A 52 7.25 -7.98 -7.34
CA MET A 52 6.30 -8.34 -8.41
C MET A 52 5.23 -9.34 -7.94
N LEU A 53 5.59 -10.32 -7.11
CA LEU A 53 4.65 -11.27 -6.51
C LEU A 53 3.68 -10.58 -5.55
N CYS A 54 4.16 -9.63 -4.73
CA CYS A 54 3.30 -8.82 -3.86
C CYS A 54 2.33 -7.96 -4.69
N LEU A 55 2.80 -7.34 -5.77
CA LEU A 55 1.97 -6.54 -6.66
C LEU A 55 0.89 -7.40 -7.36
N LEU A 56 1.27 -8.58 -7.84
CA LEU A 56 0.33 -9.53 -8.45
C LEU A 56 -0.69 -10.06 -7.43
N GLY A 57 -0.25 -10.35 -6.20
CA GLY A 57 -1.12 -10.72 -5.09
C GLY A 57 -2.14 -9.63 -4.76
N TYR A 58 -1.70 -8.38 -4.75
CA TYR A 58 -2.57 -7.22 -4.54
C TYR A 58 -3.58 -7.06 -5.69
N PHE A 59 -3.14 -7.11 -6.94
CA PHE A 59 -4.03 -6.96 -8.09
C PHE A 59 -5.06 -8.08 -8.16
N SER A 60 -4.64 -9.33 -7.98
CA SER A 60 -5.54 -10.49 -7.96
C SER A 60 -6.58 -10.40 -6.85
N CYS A 61 -6.22 -9.90 -5.66
CA CYS A 61 -7.19 -9.70 -4.58
C CYS A 61 -8.21 -8.61 -4.89
N ASN A 62 -7.78 -7.49 -5.48
CA ASN A 62 -8.71 -6.41 -5.86
C ASN A 62 -9.63 -6.84 -7.00
N MET A 63 -9.12 -7.62 -7.96
CA MET A 63 -9.94 -8.20 -9.02
C MET A 63 -10.96 -9.19 -8.49
N ALA A 64 -10.59 -10.08 -7.58
CA ALA A 64 -11.53 -10.99 -6.94
C ALA A 64 -12.65 -10.22 -6.20
N GLY A 65 -12.29 -9.17 -5.44
CA GLY A 65 -13.27 -8.33 -4.74
C GLY A 65 -14.19 -7.55 -5.70
N LEU A 66 -13.69 -7.11 -6.86
CA LEU A 66 -14.52 -6.47 -7.88
C LEU A 66 -15.46 -7.47 -8.56
N VAL A 67 -14.99 -8.68 -8.88
CA VAL A 67 -15.85 -9.74 -9.44
C VAL A 67 -16.94 -10.14 -8.45
N GLU A 68 -16.60 -10.34 -7.17
CA GLU A 68 -17.58 -10.61 -6.12
C GLU A 68 -18.60 -9.46 -6.00
N PHE A 69 -18.15 -8.21 -6.07
CA PHE A 69 -19.04 -7.06 -6.08
C PHE A 69 -19.99 -7.10 -7.28
N PHE A 70 -19.48 -7.19 -8.51
CA PHE A 70 -20.30 -7.16 -9.72
C PHE A 70 -21.24 -8.37 -9.84
N CYS A 71 -20.78 -9.57 -9.49
CA CYS A 71 -21.58 -10.79 -9.58
C CYS A 71 -22.59 -10.94 -8.43
N CYS A 72 -22.22 -10.57 -7.20
CA CYS A 72 -23.06 -10.85 -6.03
C CYS A 72 -23.89 -9.65 -5.57
N THR A 73 -23.44 -8.40 -5.73
CA THR A 73 -24.22 -7.24 -5.25
C THR A 73 -25.25 -6.75 -6.27
N THR A 74 -25.01 -6.91 -7.57
CA THR A 74 -25.97 -6.53 -8.62
C THR A 74 -27.22 -7.43 -8.63
N GLN A 75 -27.13 -8.64 -8.08
CA GLN A 75 -28.23 -9.61 -8.07
C GLN A 75 -29.08 -9.61 -6.78
N TYR A 76 -28.67 -8.90 -5.73
CA TYR A 76 -29.36 -8.90 -4.43
C TYR A 76 -30.26 -7.66 -4.25
N THR A 77 -31.42 -7.68 -4.90
CA THR A 77 -32.57 -6.78 -4.66
C THR A 77 -33.51 -7.31 -3.55
N GLY A 78 -32.95 -7.99 -2.54
CA GLY A 78 -33.66 -8.51 -1.38
C GLY A 78 -32.94 -8.18 -0.08
N THR A 79 -33.64 -8.26 1.06
CA THR A 79 -33.22 -7.91 2.42
C THR A 79 -31.85 -8.50 2.78
N HIS A 80 -30.78 -7.75 2.51
CA HIS A 80 -29.36 -8.13 2.67
C HIS A 80 -28.92 -8.28 4.15
N LYS A 81 -29.85 -8.08 5.08
CA LYS A 81 -29.62 -8.14 6.52
C LYS A 81 -29.79 -9.56 7.09
N ASP A 82 -30.40 -10.48 6.34
CA ASP A 82 -30.80 -11.79 6.89
C ASP A 82 -29.69 -12.85 6.79
N PHE A 83 -28.65 -12.63 5.97
CA PHE A 83 -27.63 -13.66 5.70
C PHE A 83 -26.18 -13.24 6.01
N LYS A 84 -25.97 -12.00 6.50
CA LYS A 84 -24.63 -11.51 6.84
C LYS A 84 -24.50 -11.29 8.34
N VAL A 85 -23.40 -11.77 8.90
CA VAL A 85 -23.02 -11.48 10.28
C VAL A 85 -22.93 -9.94 10.43
N PRO A 86 -23.68 -9.35 11.37
CA PRO A 86 -23.64 -7.92 11.59
C PRO A 86 -22.23 -7.52 12.05
N VAL A 87 -21.58 -6.66 11.27
CA VAL A 87 -20.27 -6.11 11.62
C VAL A 87 -20.49 -4.90 12.53
N ASN A 88 -19.75 -4.81 13.63
CA ASN A 88 -19.76 -3.61 14.46
C ASN A 88 -19.08 -2.46 13.70
N ILE A 89 -19.90 -1.54 13.18
CA ILE A 89 -19.46 -0.42 12.34
C ILE A 89 -18.64 0.59 13.13
N GLU A 90 -18.98 0.81 14.40
CA GLU A 90 -18.23 1.69 15.29
C GLU A 90 -16.80 1.18 15.50
N PHE A 91 -16.65 -0.12 15.72
CA PHE A 91 -15.33 -0.74 15.83
C PHE A 91 -14.52 -0.62 14.52
N MET A 92 -15.17 -0.84 13.37
CA MET A 92 -14.51 -0.67 12.07
C MET A 92 -14.06 0.77 11.83
N LEU A 93 -14.92 1.74 12.15
CA LEU A 93 -14.59 3.18 12.03
C LEU A 93 -13.41 3.56 12.91
N HIS A 94 -13.39 3.09 14.16
CA HIS A 94 -12.26 3.30 15.06
C HIS A 94 -10.96 2.76 14.46
N ARG A 95 -10.99 1.52 13.93
CA ARG A 95 -9.82 0.91 13.29
C ARG A 95 -9.37 1.67 12.03
N PHE A 96 -10.29 2.20 11.23
CA PHE A 96 -9.93 3.04 10.09
C PHE A 96 -9.32 4.38 10.53
N GLY A 97 -9.79 4.96 11.63
CA GLY A 97 -9.17 6.15 12.23
C GLY A 97 -7.73 5.89 12.66
N GLU A 98 -7.47 4.78 13.36
CA GLU A 98 -6.12 4.35 13.72
C GLU A 98 -5.22 4.16 12.49
N TRP A 99 -5.73 3.50 11.45
CA TRP A 99 -5.00 3.28 10.19
C TRP A 99 -4.61 4.58 9.50
N VAL A 100 -5.55 5.53 9.40
CA VAL A 100 -5.29 6.83 8.78
C VAL A 100 -4.31 7.66 9.60
N MET A 101 -4.39 7.60 10.92
CA MET A 101 -3.41 8.25 11.80
C MET A 101 -2.00 7.70 11.59
N LEU A 102 -1.86 6.38 11.38
CA LEU A 102 -0.58 5.74 11.06
C LEU A 102 -0.03 6.24 9.73
N MET A 103 -0.84 6.21 8.66
CA MET A 103 -0.40 6.68 7.34
C MET A 103 -0.01 8.16 7.33
N LEU A 104 -0.71 8.98 8.10
CA LEU A 104 -0.35 10.38 8.28
C LEU A 104 1.01 10.51 8.98
N GLY A 105 1.24 9.75 10.06
CA GLY A 105 2.52 9.73 10.76
C GLY A 105 3.69 9.41 9.82
N GLU A 106 3.53 8.37 9.00
CA GLU A 106 4.53 7.98 8.00
C GLU A 106 4.76 9.08 6.95
N SER A 107 3.69 9.73 6.47
CA SER A 107 3.80 10.83 5.48
C SER A 107 4.62 12.02 5.99
N VAL A 108 4.45 12.38 7.26
CA VAL A 108 5.18 13.50 7.88
C VAL A 108 6.63 13.12 8.13
N LEU A 109 6.90 11.88 8.54
CA LEU A 109 8.27 11.37 8.68
C LEU A 109 8.98 11.35 7.32
N ALA A 110 8.30 10.97 6.24
CA ALA A 110 8.86 10.99 4.89
C ALA A 110 9.26 12.43 4.46
N LEU A 111 8.46 13.44 4.81
CA LEU A 111 8.81 14.86 4.56
C LEU A 111 10.02 15.33 5.37
N LEU A 112 10.27 14.76 6.56
CA LEU A 112 11.37 15.15 7.44
C LEU A 112 12.72 14.50 7.06
N ILE A 113 12.71 13.37 6.36
CA ILE A 113 13.92 12.65 5.95
C ILE A 113 14.65 13.35 4.78
N VAL A 114 13.96 14.21 4.01
CA VAL A 114 14.55 14.91 2.87
C VAL A 114 15.70 15.82 3.31
N GLU A 115 16.84 15.70 2.64
CA GLU A 115 18.03 16.54 2.88
C GLU A 115 17.69 18.03 2.81
N GLN A 116 18.06 18.76 3.87
CA GLN A 116 17.79 20.18 3.98
C GLN A 116 18.67 20.95 3.00
N SER A 117 18.06 21.54 1.97
CA SER A 117 18.74 22.51 1.11
C SER A 117 18.35 23.93 1.52
N SER A 118 19.31 24.85 1.55
CA SER A 118 19.11 26.25 1.96
C SER A 118 18.37 27.11 0.91
N GLY A 119 17.71 26.49 -0.06
CA GLY A 119 17.02 27.18 -1.15
C GLY A 119 15.58 27.58 -0.80
N LEU A 120 15.13 28.74 -1.30
CA LEU A 120 13.74 29.19 -1.17
C LEU A 120 12.74 28.14 -1.71
N ARG A 121 13.11 27.43 -2.79
CA ARG A 121 12.29 26.34 -3.36
C ARG A 121 12.03 25.23 -2.36
N TYR A 122 13.01 24.87 -1.54
CA TYR A 122 12.87 23.84 -0.51
C TYR A 122 11.82 24.23 0.53
N TYR A 123 11.91 25.44 1.07
CA TYR A 123 10.93 25.93 2.04
C TYR A 123 9.52 25.98 1.47
N VAL A 124 9.35 26.47 0.24
CA VAL A 124 8.04 26.53 -0.42
C VAL A 124 7.44 25.12 -0.57
N THR A 125 8.21 24.16 -1.07
CA THR A 125 7.75 22.78 -1.21
C THR A 125 7.46 22.12 0.14
N PHE A 126 8.29 22.36 1.15
CA PHE A 126 8.13 21.83 2.50
C PHE A 126 6.83 22.34 3.16
N PHE A 127 6.62 23.67 3.17
CA PHE A 127 5.39 24.24 3.73
C PHE A 127 4.15 23.87 2.93
N ALA A 128 4.25 23.78 1.60
CA ALA A 128 3.14 23.28 0.77
C ALA A 128 2.80 21.82 1.08
N GLY A 129 3.79 20.97 1.33
CA GLY A 129 3.61 19.59 1.77
C GLY A 129 2.87 19.51 3.12
N ILE A 130 3.37 20.22 4.13
CA ILE A 130 2.73 20.26 5.47
C ILE A 130 1.30 20.78 5.38
N LEU A 131 1.07 21.86 4.63
CA LEU A 131 -0.27 22.44 4.48
C LEU A 131 -1.23 21.48 3.77
N SER A 132 -0.74 20.75 2.76
CA SER A 132 -1.53 19.73 2.06
C SER A 132 -1.91 18.57 2.99
N VAL A 133 -0.96 18.03 3.76
CA VAL A 133 -1.22 16.95 4.73
C VAL A 133 -2.21 17.41 5.81
N THR A 134 -2.03 18.63 6.34
CA THR A 134 -2.93 19.21 7.35
C THR A 134 -4.35 19.41 6.79
N LEU A 135 -4.46 19.89 5.55
CA LEU A 135 -5.75 20.06 4.88
C LEU A 135 -6.45 18.71 4.66
N PHE A 136 -5.72 17.68 4.21
CA PHE A 136 -6.26 16.34 4.05
C PHE A 136 -6.75 15.76 5.37
N GLN A 137 -5.98 15.92 6.45
CA GLN A 137 -6.38 15.49 7.78
C GLN A 137 -7.67 16.20 8.25
N TYR A 138 -7.74 17.51 8.05
CA TYR A 138 -8.93 18.28 8.41
C TYR A 138 -10.16 17.84 7.62
N LEU A 139 -10.02 17.69 6.29
CA LEU A 139 -11.10 17.23 5.42
C LEU A 139 -11.56 15.81 5.78
N PHE A 140 -10.62 14.93 6.11
CA PHE A 140 -10.91 13.56 6.52
C PHE A 140 -11.79 13.53 7.77
N PHE A 141 -11.36 14.18 8.87
CA PHE A 141 -12.15 14.20 10.11
C PHE A 141 -13.50 14.90 9.94
N ARG A 142 -13.56 15.94 9.11
CA ARG A 142 -14.82 16.62 8.80
C ARG A 142 -15.79 15.74 8.01
N SER A 143 -15.28 14.82 7.20
CA SER A 143 -16.09 13.92 6.36
C SER A 143 -16.61 12.70 7.11
N GLN A 144 -16.06 12.38 8.29
CA GLN A 144 -16.52 11.24 9.08
C GLN A 144 -17.82 11.57 9.82
N PRO A 145 -18.90 10.78 9.65
CA PRO A 145 -20.10 10.95 10.44
C PRO A 145 -19.84 10.51 11.88
N PHE A 146 -20.33 11.31 12.85
CA PHE A 146 -20.17 11.01 14.28
C PHE A 146 -21.07 9.86 14.74
N GLU A 147 -22.15 9.59 14.03
CA GLU A 147 -23.10 8.52 14.36
C GLU A 147 -22.87 7.31 13.44
N ALA A 148 -22.73 6.13 14.04
CA ALA A 148 -22.56 4.87 13.30
C ALA A 148 -23.78 4.51 12.45
N ASP A 149 -24.95 5.04 12.81
CA ASP A 149 -26.23 4.78 12.15
C ASP A 149 -26.32 5.44 10.76
N ASP A 150 -25.63 6.57 10.58
CA ASP A 150 -25.59 7.32 9.32
C ASP A 150 -24.46 6.89 8.38
N HIS A 151 -23.63 5.91 8.80
CA HIS A 151 -22.45 5.52 8.05
C HIS A 151 -22.80 4.76 6.75
N ALA A 152 -22.06 5.03 5.67
CA ALA A 152 -22.23 4.41 4.35
C ALA A 152 -22.19 2.86 4.39
N LEU A 153 -21.34 2.31 5.27
CA LEU A 153 -21.26 0.85 5.56
C LEU A 153 -22.57 0.24 6.05
N ARG A 154 -23.44 1.03 6.70
CA ARG A 154 -24.75 0.59 7.20
C ARG A 154 -25.86 0.73 6.16
N ARG A 155 -25.75 1.75 5.31
CA ARG A 155 -26.80 2.17 4.38
C ARG A 155 -27.02 1.18 3.24
N SER A 156 -25.94 0.74 2.59
CA SER A 156 -26.01 -0.26 1.52
C SER A 156 -24.66 -0.94 1.29
N PRO A 157 -24.64 -2.18 0.77
CA PRO A 157 -23.38 -2.86 0.44
C PRO A 157 -22.57 -2.10 -0.61
N GLY A 158 -23.24 -1.42 -1.55
CA GLY A 158 -22.60 -0.55 -2.55
C GLY A 158 -21.90 0.66 -1.93
N ALA A 159 -22.57 1.34 -0.99
CA ALA A 159 -22.00 2.49 -0.29
C ALA A 159 -20.86 2.09 0.66
N GLY A 160 -20.97 0.92 1.29
CA GLY A 160 -19.86 0.34 2.06
C GLY A 160 -18.64 0.03 1.19
N PHE A 161 -18.86 -0.57 0.02
CA PHE A 161 -17.78 -0.86 -0.93
C PHE A 161 -17.11 0.41 -1.46
N SER A 162 -17.89 1.41 -1.87
CA SER A 162 -17.33 2.68 -2.35
C SER A 162 -16.55 3.41 -1.25
N TYR A 163 -17.01 3.37 0.00
CA TYR A 163 -16.28 3.90 1.15
C TYR A 163 -14.93 3.20 1.34
N LEU A 164 -14.88 1.86 1.28
CA LEU A 164 -13.62 1.11 1.41
C LEU A 164 -12.61 1.47 0.30
N TRP A 165 -13.09 1.66 -0.93
CA TRP A 165 -12.24 2.13 -2.03
C TRP A 165 -11.75 3.56 -1.83
N ALA A 166 -12.62 4.45 -1.36
CA ALA A 166 -12.23 5.83 -1.05
C ALA A 166 -11.14 5.88 0.02
N VAL A 167 -11.26 5.08 1.09
CA VAL A 167 -10.25 4.98 2.15
C VAL A 167 -8.90 4.45 1.61
N LYS A 168 -8.93 3.46 0.71
CA LYS A 168 -7.71 2.94 0.05
C LYS A 168 -7.03 4.02 -0.80
N LEU A 169 -7.80 4.72 -1.64
CA LEU A 169 -7.28 5.80 -2.49
C LEU A 169 -6.73 6.94 -1.65
N TYR A 170 -7.43 7.32 -0.58
CA TYR A 170 -6.98 8.33 0.36
C TYR A 170 -5.66 7.93 1.04
N SER A 171 -5.56 6.67 1.52
CA SER A 171 -4.33 6.15 2.11
C SER A 171 -3.16 6.18 1.13
N ALA A 172 -3.41 5.85 -0.15
CA ALA A 172 -2.39 5.90 -1.20
C ALA A 172 -1.96 7.34 -1.54
N SER A 173 -2.86 8.33 -1.39
CA SER A 173 -2.53 9.74 -1.65
C SER A 173 -1.73 10.41 -0.53
N LEU A 174 -1.67 9.79 0.66
CA LEU A 174 -0.90 10.28 1.78
C LEU A 174 0.58 9.86 1.73
N ILE A 175 0.93 8.86 0.93
CA ILE A 175 2.30 8.35 0.73
C ILE A 175 2.89 9.02 -0.52
#